data_AF-A0A3D9HCD0-F1
#
_entry.id   AF-A0A3D9HCD0-F1
#
_cell.length_a   1.000
_cell.length_b   1.000
_cell.length_c   1.000
_cell.angle_alpha   90.00
_cell.angle_beta   90.00
_cell.angle_gamma   90.00
#
_symmetry.space_group_name_H-M   'P 1'
#
loop_
_entity.id
_entity.type
_entity.pdbx_description
1 polymer ?
#
loop_
_entity_poly.entity_id
_entity_poly.type
_entity_poly.pdbx_seq_one_letter_code
_entity_poly.pdbx_strand_id
1 'polypeptide(L)'
;MNVSNSTSLNQLLCYSNSLSSLNLANGNNSSLAGFVAVSNPDLTCIQIDAGFTPPANWQTDTTASYSDDCAALSVNDFNINSISLQPNPTTSMLNIEMTQSLKQASVYSMLGKEVLKSENKKLDVSSLENGVFLIKIEDENGNVSIKRFIKQ
;
A
#
# COMPACT_ATOMS: atom_id res chain seq x y z
N MET A 1 -1.76 -20.18 5.21
CA MET A 1 -1.74 -21.43 4.42
C MET A 1 -1.42 -21.09 2.97
N ASN A 2 -0.69 -21.95 2.26
CA ASN A 2 -0.37 -21.73 0.85
C ASN A 2 -0.70 -22.99 0.05
N VAL A 3 -1.55 -22.85 -0.98
CA VAL A 3 -1.94 -23.91 -1.92
C VAL A 3 -1.68 -23.50 -3.38
N SER A 4 -0.78 -22.55 -3.63
CA SER A 4 -0.46 -22.03 -4.98
C SER A 4 0.06 -23.10 -5.94
N ASN A 5 0.58 -24.23 -5.43
CA ASN A 5 1.07 -25.34 -6.25
C ASN A 5 0.02 -26.42 -6.51
N SER A 6 -1.18 -26.28 -5.96
CA SER A 6 -2.25 -27.28 -6.06
C SER A 6 -3.10 -27.05 -7.33
N THR A 7 -2.49 -27.23 -8.51
CA THR A 7 -3.11 -26.88 -9.80
C THR A 7 -4.26 -27.79 -10.22
N SER A 8 -4.51 -28.90 -9.53
CA SER A 8 -5.65 -29.81 -9.77
C SER A 8 -6.72 -29.73 -8.67
N LEU A 9 -6.66 -28.72 -7.80
CA LEU A 9 -7.59 -28.56 -6.69
C LEU A 9 -9.01 -28.28 -7.20
N ASN A 10 -9.96 -29.14 -6.82
CA ASN A 10 -11.39 -28.99 -7.14
C ASN A 10 -12.21 -28.49 -5.94
N GLN A 11 -11.72 -28.72 -4.71
CA GLN A 11 -12.37 -28.27 -3.49
C GLN A 11 -11.32 -27.94 -2.41
N LEU A 12 -11.58 -26.91 -1.61
CA LEU A 12 -10.77 -26.57 -0.45
C LEU A 12 -11.65 -26.28 0.77
N LEU A 13 -11.45 -27.04 1.84
CA LEU A 13 -12.12 -26.88 3.12
C LEU A 13 -11.06 -26.56 4.19
N CYS A 14 -11.03 -25.33 4.66
CA CYS A 14 -10.10 -24.83 5.67
C CYS A 14 -10.83 -24.08 6.79
N TYR A 15 -12.06 -24.48 7.09
CA TYR A 15 -12.86 -23.90 8.17
C TYR A 15 -12.30 -24.23 9.57
N SER A 16 -12.60 -23.39 10.55
CA SER A 16 -12.23 -23.56 11.97
C SER A 16 -10.72 -23.71 12.21
N ASN A 17 -9.93 -22.87 11.56
CA ASN A 17 -8.48 -22.79 11.76
C ASN A 17 -8.09 -21.41 12.31
N SER A 18 -6.79 -21.21 12.53
CA SER A 18 -6.19 -19.92 12.91
C SER A 18 -5.40 -19.32 11.75
N LEU A 19 -5.98 -19.33 10.55
CA LEU A 19 -5.33 -18.77 9.38
C LEU A 19 -5.30 -17.25 9.48
N SER A 20 -4.12 -16.64 9.31
CA SER A 20 -3.97 -15.20 9.15
C SER A 20 -3.89 -14.77 7.67
N SER A 21 -3.44 -15.68 6.81
CA SER A 21 -3.35 -15.51 5.36
C SER A 21 -3.61 -16.84 4.65
N LEU A 22 -4.20 -16.77 3.46
CA LEU A 22 -4.39 -17.92 2.59
C LEU A 22 -3.99 -17.55 1.16
N ASN A 23 -3.05 -18.28 0.58
CA ASN A 23 -2.73 -18.16 -0.85
C ASN A 23 -3.40 -19.29 -1.64
N LEU A 24 -4.46 -18.95 -2.37
CA LEU A 24 -5.24 -19.81 -3.25
C LEU A 24 -4.93 -19.61 -4.74
N ALA A 25 -4.03 -18.68 -5.11
CA ALA A 25 -3.65 -18.40 -6.49
C ALA A 25 -2.85 -19.57 -7.10
N ASN A 26 -3.57 -20.57 -7.60
CA ASN A 26 -3.03 -21.86 -8.05
C ASN A 26 -3.15 -22.07 -9.57
N GLY A 27 -3.52 -21.03 -10.32
CA GLY A 27 -3.78 -21.09 -11.76
C GLY A 27 -5.00 -21.94 -12.15
N ASN A 28 -5.84 -22.33 -11.18
CA ASN A 28 -6.98 -23.22 -11.38
C ASN A 28 -8.21 -22.79 -10.56
N ASN A 29 -8.29 -21.54 -10.10
CA ASN A 29 -9.43 -21.05 -9.32
C ASN A 29 -10.78 -21.20 -10.05
N SER A 30 -10.79 -21.10 -11.39
CA SER A 30 -11.99 -21.32 -12.21
C SER A 30 -12.55 -22.75 -12.17
N SER A 31 -11.71 -23.74 -11.82
CA SER A 31 -12.14 -25.15 -11.71
C SER A 31 -12.46 -25.55 -10.27
N LEU A 32 -12.37 -24.62 -9.31
CA LEU A 32 -12.66 -24.87 -7.90
C LEU A 32 -14.18 -24.81 -7.66
N ALA A 33 -14.79 -25.97 -7.53
CA ALA A 33 -16.23 -26.13 -7.35
C ALA A 33 -16.71 -25.72 -5.94
N GLY A 34 -15.84 -25.80 -4.93
CA GLY A 34 -16.19 -25.45 -3.55
C GLY A 34 -15.02 -24.92 -2.73
N PHE A 35 -15.29 -23.86 -1.97
CA PHE A 35 -14.34 -23.24 -1.06
C PHE A 35 -15.04 -22.83 0.23
N VAL A 36 -14.49 -23.27 1.36
CA VAL A 36 -15.00 -22.94 2.70
C VAL A 36 -13.84 -22.60 3.62
N ALA A 37 -13.76 -21.36 4.07
CA ALA A 37 -12.74 -20.82 4.97
C ALA A 37 -13.35 -20.03 6.14
N VAL A 38 -14.55 -20.42 6.60
CA VAL A 38 -15.22 -19.79 7.75
C VAL A 38 -14.58 -20.17 9.09
N SER A 39 -14.85 -19.42 10.14
CA SER A 39 -14.27 -19.61 11.48
C SER A 39 -12.74 -19.51 11.52
N ASN A 40 -12.17 -18.60 10.73
CA ASN A 40 -10.80 -18.12 10.76
C ASN A 40 -10.79 -16.61 11.07
N PRO A 41 -10.99 -16.20 12.34
CA PRO A 41 -11.19 -14.79 12.71
C PRO A 41 -10.03 -13.88 12.32
N ASP A 42 -8.80 -14.40 12.29
CA ASP A 42 -7.59 -13.65 11.96
C ASP A 42 -7.30 -13.59 10.44
N LEU A 43 -8.10 -14.26 9.61
CA LEU A 43 -7.90 -14.31 8.17
C LEU A 43 -8.34 -12.98 7.56
N THR A 44 -7.38 -12.17 7.13
CA THR A 44 -7.66 -10.86 6.55
C THR A 44 -7.57 -10.86 5.03
N CYS A 45 -6.78 -11.77 4.45
CA CYS A 45 -6.54 -11.83 3.01
C CYS A 45 -6.49 -13.26 2.46
N ILE A 46 -7.23 -13.45 1.36
CA ILE A 46 -7.26 -14.66 0.54
C ILE A 46 -6.75 -14.29 -0.85
N GLN A 47 -5.55 -14.76 -1.20
CA GLN A 47 -4.96 -14.47 -2.50
C GLN A 47 -5.58 -15.37 -3.56
N ILE A 48 -6.10 -14.79 -4.63
CA ILE A 48 -6.73 -15.49 -5.76
C ILE A 48 -5.95 -15.26 -7.07
N ASP A 49 -6.23 -16.05 -8.09
CA ASP A 49 -5.66 -15.87 -9.42
C ASP A 49 -6.05 -14.49 -10.00
N ALA A 50 -5.12 -13.84 -10.70
CA ALA A 50 -5.36 -12.52 -11.27
C ALA A 50 -6.57 -12.52 -12.23
N GLY A 51 -7.50 -11.59 -12.03
CA GLY A 51 -8.73 -11.47 -12.81
C GLY A 51 -9.82 -12.51 -12.48
N PHE A 52 -9.60 -13.40 -11.52
CA PHE A 52 -10.63 -14.31 -11.04
C PHE A 52 -11.67 -13.57 -10.19
N THR A 53 -12.95 -13.91 -10.36
CA THR A 53 -14.03 -13.41 -9.50
C THR A 53 -14.60 -14.58 -8.70
N PRO A 54 -14.46 -14.59 -7.36
CA PRO A 54 -15.01 -15.63 -6.51
C PRO A 54 -16.53 -15.75 -6.67
N PRO A 55 -17.08 -16.96 -6.91
CA PRO A 55 -18.51 -17.16 -7.01
C PRO A 55 -19.20 -17.07 -5.64
N ALA A 56 -20.49 -16.75 -5.63
CA ALA A 56 -21.24 -16.49 -4.39
C ALA A 56 -21.40 -17.70 -3.45
N ASN A 57 -21.11 -18.92 -3.92
CA ASN A 57 -21.16 -20.14 -3.12
C ASN A 57 -19.88 -20.37 -2.29
N TRP A 58 -18.83 -19.57 -2.48
CA TRP A 58 -17.64 -19.59 -1.63
C TRP A 58 -17.94 -18.97 -0.26
N GLN A 59 -17.52 -19.64 0.81
CA GLN A 59 -17.85 -19.23 2.18
C GLN A 59 -16.60 -18.79 2.93
N THR A 60 -16.59 -17.56 3.44
CA THR A 60 -15.50 -16.97 4.21
C THR A 60 -16.05 -16.20 5.41
N ASP A 61 -15.18 -15.88 6.37
CA ASP A 61 -15.52 -14.91 7.40
C ASP A 61 -15.66 -13.50 6.82
N THR A 62 -16.38 -12.64 7.54
CA THR A 62 -16.55 -11.22 7.17
C THR A 62 -15.27 -10.41 7.29
N THR A 63 -14.27 -10.91 8.02
CA THR A 63 -12.94 -10.28 8.18
C THR A 63 -12.03 -10.54 6.98
N ALA A 64 -12.32 -11.56 6.17
CA ALA A 64 -11.50 -11.94 5.03
C ALA A 64 -11.90 -11.17 3.77
N SER A 65 -10.89 -10.75 3.01
CA SER A 65 -11.05 -10.13 1.70
C SER A 65 -10.29 -10.92 0.63
N TYR A 66 -10.76 -10.84 -0.62
CA TYR A 66 -10.07 -11.43 -1.77
C TYR A 66 -9.19 -10.38 -2.44
N SER A 67 -7.96 -10.77 -2.80
CA SER A 67 -7.01 -9.93 -3.55
C SER A 67 -6.20 -10.80 -4.50
N ASP A 68 -5.75 -10.30 -5.63
CA ASP A 68 -4.74 -10.99 -6.46
C ASP A 68 -3.31 -10.76 -5.92
N ASP A 69 -3.16 -9.80 -5.01
CA ASP A 69 -1.92 -9.52 -4.28
C ASP A 69 -2.21 -9.29 -2.78
N CYS A 70 -2.07 -10.34 -1.97
CA CYS A 70 -2.11 -10.23 -0.51
C CYS A 70 -0.77 -9.79 0.09
N ALA A 71 0.29 -9.75 -0.72
CA ALA A 71 1.62 -9.31 -0.33
C ALA A 71 1.86 -7.83 -0.67
N ALA A 72 0.90 -7.15 -1.30
CA ALA A 72 0.84 -5.71 -1.41
C ALA A 72 0.92 -5.14 0.00
N LEU A 73 2.13 -4.80 0.42
CA LEU A 73 2.40 -4.02 1.60
C LEU A 73 1.47 -2.83 1.49
N SER A 74 0.49 -2.79 2.37
CA SER A 74 -0.39 -1.65 2.54
C SER A 74 0.50 -0.42 2.65
N VAL A 75 0.69 0.30 1.55
CA VAL A 75 0.64 1.75 1.65
C VAL A 75 -0.77 1.95 2.15
N ASN A 76 -0.89 2.18 3.46
CA ASN A 76 -2.08 2.81 3.99
C ASN A 76 -2.41 3.89 2.97
N ASP A 77 -3.55 3.77 2.29
CA ASP A 77 -4.16 4.86 1.55
C ASP A 77 -4.54 5.90 2.60
N PHE A 78 -3.51 6.53 3.15
CA PHE A 78 -3.58 7.50 4.20
C PHE A 78 -4.06 8.73 3.49
N ASN A 79 -5.39 8.89 3.50
CA ASN A 79 -6.16 10.02 3.00
C ASN A 79 -5.26 11.03 2.26
N ILE A 80 -4.98 10.76 0.98
CA ILE A 80 -4.00 11.47 0.13
C ILE A 80 -4.36 12.97 -0.02
N ASN A 81 -5.49 13.38 0.55
CA ASN A 81 -6.12 14.68 0.42
C ASN A 81 -5.73 15.69 1.51
N SER A 82 -4.96 15.34 2.55
CA SER A 82 -4.55 16.34 3.57
C SER A 82 -3.18 16.99 3.33
N ILE A 83 -2.33 16.41 2.47
CA ILE A 83 -0.96 16.92 2.25
C ILE A 83 -0.79 17.46 0.83
N SER A 84 -0.47 18.75 0.71
CA SER A 84 -0.15 19.39 -0.57
C SER A 84 1.15 20.21 -0.49
N LEU A 85 1.77 20.42 -1.65
CA LEU A 85 3.04 21.13 -1.80
C LEU A 85 2.84 22.37 -2.64
N GLN A 86 3.28 23.54 -2.15
CA GLN A 86 3.16 24.78 -2.89
C GLN A 86 4.33 25.74 -2.70
N PRO A 87 4.71 26.51 -3.74
CA PRO A 87 4.32 26.31 -5.14
C PRO A 87 4.98 25.05 -5.73
N ASN A 88 4.38 24.48 -6.76
CA ASN A 88 4.99 23.43 -7.58
C ASN A 88 4.64 23.71 -9.05
N PRO A 89 5.61 24.11 -9.91
CA PRO A 89 7.06 24.21 -9.66
C PRO A 89 7.47 25.30 -8.64
N THR A 90 8.64 25.15 -8.03
CA THR A 90 9.24 26.14 -7.10
C THR A 90 10.66 26.52 -7.53
N THR A 91 11.11 27.71 -7.15
CA THR A 91 12.48 28.21 -7.42
C THR A 91 13.33 28.35 -6.16
N SER A 92 12.71 28.49 -4.98
CA SER A 92 13.44 28.74 -3.73
C SER A 92 12.74 28.15 -2.51
N MET A 93 11.47 28.48 -2.28
CA MET A 93 10.74 28.04 -1.09
C MET A 93 9.66 27.03 -1.47
N LEU A 94 9.62 25.91 -0.76
CA LEU A 94 8.57 24.90 -0.86
C LEU A 94 7.83 24.81 0.47
N ASN A 95 6.53 25.00 0.45
CA ASN A 95 5.68 24.85 1.63
C ASN A 95 4.91 23.53 1.60
N ILE A 96 4.86 22.87 2.75
CA ILE A 96 4.08 21.67 3.02
C ILE A 96 2.80 22.09 3.74
N GLU A 97 1.68 22.03 3.04
CA GLU A 97 0.36 22.19 3.64
C GLU A 97 -0.11 20.83 4.16
N MET A 98 -0.35 20.75 5.47
CA MET A 98 -0.86 19.54 6.11
C MET A 98 -1.61 19.88 7.40
N THR A 99 -2.68 19.13 7.68
CA THR A 99 -3.50 19.30 8.89
C THR A 99 -2.83 18.70 10.13
N GLN A 100 -2.02 17.67 9.97
CA GLN A 100 -1.25 17.05 11.06
C GLN A 100 0.02 17.86 11.40
N SER A 101 0.62 17.56 12.56
CA SER A 101 1.94 18.05 12.94
C SER A 101 3.03 17.34 12.14
N LEU A 102 3.93 18.12 11.54
CA LEU A 102 5.07 17.59 10.81
C LEU A 102 6.10 17.09 11.81
N LYS A 103 6.55 15.85 11.66
CA LYS A 103 7.72 15.33 12.34
C LYS A 103 8.97 15.56 11.50
N GLN A 104 8.91 15.23 10.20
CA GLN A 104 10.06 15.33 9.32
C GLN A 104 9.68 15.39 7.84
N ALA A 105 10.42 16.16 7.07
CA ALA A 105 10.39 16.18 5.62
C ALA A 105 11.79 15.92 5.06
N SER A 106 11.95 14.87 4.26
CA SER A 106 13.19 14.50 3.57
C SER A 106 13.00 14.59 2.07
N VAL A 107 13.91 15.29 1.39
CA VAL A 107 13.93 15.44 -0.07
C VAL A 107 14.99 14.51 -0.67
N TYR A 108 14.60 13.82 -1.73
CA TYR A 108 15.42 12.87 -2.47
C TYR A 108 15.49 13.28 -3.94
N SER A 109 16.67 13.12 -4.53
CA SER A 109 16.85 13.15 -5.99
C SER A 109 16.20 11.92 -6.65
N MET A 110 16.05 11.94 -7.98
CA MET A 110 15.56 10.79 -8.75
C MET A 110 16.45 9.53 -8.65
N LEU A 111 17.71 9.68 -8.23
CA LEU A 111 18.62 8.56 -7.97
C LEU A 111 18.48 8.01 -6.54
N GLY A 112 17.54 8.53 -5.74
CA GLY A 112 17.28 8.10 -4.36
C GLY A 112 18.24 8.69 -3.32
N LYS A 113 19.18 9.56 -3.71
CA LYS A 113 20.05 10.27 -2.76
C LYS A 113 19.25 11.33 -1.99
N GLU A 114 19.32 11.29 -0.65
CA GLU A 114 18.80 12.36 0.22
C GLU A 114 19.63 13.64 0.03
N VAL A 115 18.96 14.74 -0.29
CA VAL A 115 19.60 16.02 -0.62
C VAL A 115 19.22 17.15 0.34
N LEU A 116 18.09 17.03 1.03
CA LEU A 116 17.64 17.99 2.02
C LEU A 116 16.80 17.29 3.09
N LYS A 117 16.86 17.79 4.32
CA LYS A 117 16.06 17.30 5.44
C LYS A 117 15.64 18.48 6.31
N SER A 118 14.39 18.49 6.75
CA SER A 118 13.81 19.58 7.54
C SER A 118 12.72 19.07 8.47
N GLU A 119 12.60 19.69 9.64
CA GLU A 119 11.46 19.51 10.56
C GLU A 119 10.44 20.66 10.42
N ASN A 120 10.73 21.64 9.55
CA ASN A 120 9.86 22.77 9.25
C ASN A 120 9.01 22.52 8.00
N LYS A 121 7.75 22.97 8.03
CA LYS A 121 6.82 22.92 6.88
C LYS A 121 7.27 23.80 5.70
N LYS A 122 8.10 24.83 5.96
CA LYS A 122 8.74 25.65 4.92
C LYS A 122 10.17 25.18 4.70
N LEU A 123 10.47 24.75 3.48
CA LEU A 123 11.78 24.25 3.08
C LEU A 123 12.42 25.24 2.10
N ASP A 124 13.67 25.59 2.35
CA ASP A 124 14.51 26.29 1.39
C ASP A 124 15.18 25.25 0.47
N VAL A 125 14.77 25.26 -0.79
CA VAL A 125 15.27 24.41 -1.88
C VAL A 125 16.08 25.21 -2.90
N SER A 126 16.47 26.45 -2.59
CA SER A 126 17.23 27.32 -3.50
C SER A 126 18.60 26.75 -3.88
N SER A 127 19.20 25.94 -2.99
CA SER A 127 20.49 25.27 -3.22
C SER A 127 20.39 24.03 -4.11
N LEU A 128 19.19 23.55 -4.40
CA LEU A 128 18.98 22.39 -5.28
C LEU A 128 19.08 22.80 -6.74
N GLU A 129 19.75 21.97 -7.53
CA GLU A 129 19.75 22.09 -8.99
C GLU A 129 18.35 21.90 -9.57
N ASN A 130 18.14 22.45 -10.76
CA ASN A 130 16.87 22.34 -11.46
C ASN A 130 16.59 20.88 -11.83
N GLY A 131 15.40 20.41 -11.52
CA GLY A 131 15.07 19.00 -11.69
C GLY A 131 13.83 18.55 -10.94
N VAL A 132 13.59 17.25 -11.01
CA VAL A 132 12.49 16.58 -10.33
C VAL A 132 12.99 15.95 -9.04
N PHE A 133 12.24 16.13 -7.96
CA PHE A 133 12.57 15.61 -6.64
C PHE A 133 11.36 14.91 -6.02
N LEU A 134 11.65 13.94 -5.16
CA LEU A 134 10.67 13.31 -4.28
C LEU A 134 10.83 13.90 -2.88
N ILE A 135 9.73 14.16 -2.20
CA ILE A 135 9.72 14.54 -0.79
C ILE A 135 8.92 13.51 0.00
N LYS A 136 9.56 12.92 1.01
CA LYS A 136 8.96 12.05 2.01
C LYS A 136 8.59 12.91 3.22
N ILE A 137 7.34 12.88 3.61
CA ILE A 137 6.76 13.69 4.69
C ILE A 137 6.26 12.70 5.74
N GLU A 138 6.79 12.80 6.95
CA GLU A 138 6.40 12.00 8.10
C GLU A 138 5.74 12.89 9.14
N ASP A 139 4.58 12.47 9.66
CA ASP A 139 3.88 13.15 10.75
C ASP A 139 4.27 12.58 12.13
N GLU A 140 3.87 13.25 13.19
CA GLU A 140 4.13 12.82 14.58
C GLU A 140 3.48 11.48 14.94
N ASN A 141 2.45 11.05 14.20
CA ASN A 141 1.78 9.77 14.40
C ASN A 141 2.48 8.62 13.66
N GLY A 142 3.57 8.90 12.93
CA GLY A 142 4.33 7.92 12.15
C GLY A 142 3.78 7.67 10.75
N ASN A 143 2.80 8.46 10.29
CA ASN A 143 2.27 8.34 8.94
C ASN A 143 3.23 8.97 7.94
N VAL A 144 3.39 8.31 6.79
CA VAL A 144 4.33 8.73 5.75
C VAL A 144 3.58 9.01 4.45
N SER A 145 3.87 10.15 3.83
CA SER A 145 3.40 10.50 2.48
C SER A 145 4.58 10.84 1.59
N ILE A 146 4.55 10.40 0.33
CA ILE A 146 5.55 10.73 -0.68
C ILE A 146 4.90 11.54 -1.78
N LYS A 147 5.47 12.70 -2.09
CA LYS A 147 5.02 13.60 -3.15
C LYS A 147 6.19 13.95 -4.06
N ARG A 148 5.88 14.38 -5.28
CA ARG A 148 6.85 14.84 -6.28
C ARG A 148 6.73 16.35 -6.47
N PHE A 149 7.86 17.06 -6.57
CA PHE A 149 7.88 18.47 -6.94
C PHE A 149 8.99 18.77 -7.96
N ILE A 150 8.87 19.90 -8.63
CA ILE A 150 9.79 20.37 -9.67
C ILE A 150 10.48 21.63 -9.18
N LYS A 151 11.82 21.64 -9.24
CA LYS A 151 12.69 22.79 -8.98
C LYS A 151 13.12 23.44 -10.30
N GLN A 152 12.98 24.76 -10.39
CA GLN A 152 13.35 25.59 -11.56
C GLN A 152 14.28 26.74 -11.18
#